data_AF-A0A7D7QG52-F1
#
_entry.id   AF-A0A7D7QG52-F1
#
_cell.length_a   1.000
_cell.length_b   1.000
_cell.length_c   1.000
_cell.angle_alpha   90.00
_cell.angle_beta   90.00
_cell.angle_gamma   90.00
#
_symmetry.space_group_name_H-M   'P 1'
#
loop_
_entity.id
_entity.type
_entity.pdbx_description
1 polymer ?
#
loop_
_entity_poly.entity_id
_entity_poly.type
_entity_poly.pdbx_seq_one_letter_code
_entity_poly.pdbx_strand_id
1 'polypeptide(L)'
;MNYLKQSDAFTRGQDYLRLVQGLALEPGMVDVFDNLRDRIPICTWIGENINTVNAQINAYLEVCHECFHPQERRHIQIFAVPIAQSFGIDGLCNILTNPTTILVDVGRVAPQDWFGVVVHEYAHAHLGDFGHNEQFASILSHLCLGLGLEPPYWEVGMESTLRSWPYCKSTIDPLEFWIGH
;
A
#
# COMPACT_ATOMS: atom_id res chain seq x y z
N MET A 1 -34.34 -8.88 -1.78
CA MET A 1 -33.18 -9.55 -2.39
C MET A 1 -31.83 -8.85 -2.11
N ASN A 2 -31.79 -7.58 -1.66
CA ASN A 2 -30.52 -6.87 -1.34
C ASN A 2 -29.86 -7.27 0.01
N TYR A 3 -30.64 -7.61 1.04
CA TYR A 3 -30.08 -7.93 2.37
C TYR A 3 -29.09 -9.11 2.37
N LEU A 4 -29.35 -10.16 1.57
CA LEU A 4 -28.47 -11.33 1.48
C LEU A 4 -27.13 -10.98 0.79
N LYS A 5 -27.15 -10.15 -0.26
CA LYS A 5 -25.93 -9.68 -0.94
C LYS A 5 -25.10 -8.75 -0.05
N GLN A 6 -25.76 -7.88 0.70
CA GLN A 6 -25.08 -6.94 1.60
C GLN A 6 -24.42 -7.66 2.79
N SER A 7 -25.08 -8.69 3.34
CA SER A 7 -24.51 -9.54 4.40
C SER A 7 -23.27 -10.30 3.93
N ASP A 8 -23.28 -10.77 2.69
CA ASP A 8 -22.17 -11.51 2.07
C ASP A 8 -20.98 -10.58 1.78
N ALA A 9 -21.22 -9.40 1.20
CA ALA A 9 -20.18 -8.38 1.01
C ALA A 9 -19.55 -7.92 2.33
N PHE A 10 -20.36 -7.59 3.33
CA PHE A 10 -19.87 -7.20 4.65
C PHE A 10 -18.95 -8.28 5.26
N THR A 11 -19.35 -9.54 5.21
CA THR A 11 -18.55 -10.66 5.74
C THR A 11 -17.22 -10.79 5.02
N ARG A 12 -17.21 -10.73 3.67
CA ARG A 12 -15.96 -10.74 2.89
C ARG A 12 -15.04 -9.58 3.26
N GLY A 13 -15.58 -8.38 3.46
CA GLY A 13 -14.78 -7.23 3.86
C GLY A 13 -14.17 -7.38 5.24
N GLN A 14 -14.92 -7.95 6.21
CA GLN A 14 -14.37 -8.26 7.53
C GLN A 14 -13.25 -9.29 7.47
N ASP A 15 -13.44 -10.37 6.69
CA ASP A 15 -12.43 -11.42 6.54
C ASP A 15 -11.17 -10.86 5.85
N TYR A 16 -11.34 -10.00 4.84
CA TYR A 16 -10.24 -9.29 4.21
C TYR A 16 -9.48 -8.41 5.19
N LEU A 17 -10.18 -7.56 5.96
CA LEU A 17 -9.56 -6.66 6.94
C LEU A 17 -8.80 -7.42 8.02
N ARG A 18 -9.32 -8.55 8.50
CA ARG A 18 -8.60 -9.42 9.45
C ARG A 18 -7.32 -10.00 8.86
N LEU A 19 -7.38 -10.43 7.59
CA LEU A 19 -6.21 -10.94 6.89
C LEU A 19 -5.11 -9.87 6.82
N VAL A 20 -5.41 -8.69 6.31
CA VAL A 20 -4.40 -7.63 6.14
C VAL A 20 -3.94 -7.03 7.46
N GLN A 21 -4.80 -7.00 8.49
CA GLN A 21 -4.39 -6.62 9.85
C GLN A 21 -3.32 -7.58 10.41
N GLY A 22 -3.44 -8.88 10.12
CA GLY A 22 -2.43 -9.88 10.49
C GLY A 22 -1.11 -9.77 9.71
N LEU A 23 -1.08 -8.99 8.64
CA LEU A 23 0.11 -8.73 7.82
C LEU A 23 0.77 -7.38 8.14
N ALA A 24 0.12 -6.50 8.89
CA ALA A 24 0.68 -5.23 9.31
C ALA A 24 1.80 -5.42 10.35
N LEU A 25 2.67 -4.41 10.50
CA LEU A 25 3.71 -4.41 11.53
C LEU A 25 3.12 -4.36 12.94
N GLU A 26 2.01 -3.63 13.08
CA GLU A 26 1.22 -3.57 14.31
C GLU A 26 -0.27 -3.67 13.96
N PRO A 27 -1.08 -4.49 14.66
CA PRO A 27 -2.50 -4.64 14.37
C PRO A 27 -3.29 -3.32 14.42
N GLY A 28 -2.85 -2.36 15.25
CA GLY A 28 -3.45 -1.03 15.38
C GLY A 28 -3.30 -0.15 14.13
N MET A 29 -2.48 -0.54 13.14
CA MET A 29 -2.40 0.14 11.86
C MET A 29 -3.66 -0.04 11.01
N VAL A 30 -4.47 -1.07 11.28
CA VAL A 30 -5.76 -1.33 10.60
C VAL A 30 -6.85 -1.30 11.67
N ASP A 31 -7.38 -0.11 11.97
CA ASP A 31 -8.26 0.16 13.13
C ASP A 31 -9.76 0.27 12.79
N VAL A 32 -10.16 -0.21 11.61
CA VAL A 32 -11.55 -0.14 11.11
C VAL A 32 -12.57 -0.77 12.07
N PHE A 33 -12.19 -1.82 12.81
CA PHE A 33 -13.13 -2.55 13.67
C PHE A 33 -13.60 -1.74 14.87
N ASP A 34 -12.80 -0.76 15.32
CA ASP A 34 -13.13 0.13 16.43
C ASP A 34 -13.89 1.38 15.97
N ASN A 35 -13.94 1.65 14.65
CA ASN A 35 -14.75 2.73 14.07
C ASN A 35 -16.25 2.32 14.02
N LEU A 36 -16.98 2.59 15.10
CA LEU A 36 -18.41 2.28 15.20
C LEU A 36 -19.29 2.97 14.14
N ARG A 37 -18.83 4.09 13.56
CA ARG A 37 -19.58 4.85 12.56
C ARG A 37 -19.47 4.21 11.18
N ASP A 38 -18.25 3.95 10.74
CA ASP A 38 -17.98 3.64 9.33
C ASP A 38 -17.64 2.15 9.09
N ARG A 39 -17.54 1.32 10.13
CA ARG A 39 -17.19 -0.11 9.98
C ARG A 39 -18.08 -0.84 8.97
N ILE A 40 -19.40 -0.63 9.03
CA ILE A 40 -20.34 -1.30 8.12
C ILE A 40 -20.11 -0.87 6.67
N PRO A 41 -20.18 0.43 6.31
CA PRO A 41 -19.95 0.84 4.93
C PRO A 41 -18.55 0.48 4.43
N ILE A 42 -17.50 0.61 5.26
CA ILE A 42 -16.14 0.22 4.89
C ILE A 42 -16.06 -1.27 4.55
N CYS A 43 -16.55 -2.14 5.43
CA CYS A 43 -16.51 -3.59 5.18
C CYS A 43 -17.35 -3.97 3.96
N THR A 44 -18.53 -3.37 3.77
CA THR A 44 -19.35 -3.64 2.59
C THR A 44 -18.64 -3.22 1.30
N TRP A 45 -18.06 -2.01 1.27
CA TRP A 45 -17.36 -1.51 0.10
C TRP A 45 -16.13 -2.35 -0.24
N ILE A 46 -15.32 -2.72 0.76
CA ILE A 46 -14.17 -3.63 0.58
C ILE A 46 -14.66 -4.96 0.00
N GLY A 47 -15.70 -5.56 0.56
CA GLY A 47 -16.22 -6.84 0.10
C GLY A 47 -16.78 -6.83 -1.33
N GLU A 48 -17.08 -5.66 -1.89
CA GLU A 48 -17.54 -5.46 -3.26
C GLU A 48 -16.40 -5.12 -4.23
N ASN A 49 -15.39 -4.36 -3.78
CA ASN A 49 -14.46 -3.67 -4.68
C ASN A 49 -13.00 -4.09 -4.54
N ILE A 50 -12.61 -4.73 -3.42
CA ILE A 50 -11.19 -4.89 -3.07
C ILE A 50 -10.40 -5.71 -4.08
N ASN A 51 -11.02 -6.68 -4.75
CA ASN A 51 -10.35 -7.47 -5.79
C ASN A 51 -9.91 -6.60 -6.98
N THR A 52 -10.73 -5.63 -7.39
CA THR A 52 -10.39 -4.71 -8.49
C THR A 52 -9.26 -3.78 -8.08
N VAL A 53 -9.33 -3.23 -6.85
CA VAL A 53 -8.29 -2.34 -6.31
C VAL A 53 -6.97 -3.10 -6.18
N ASN A 54 -7.00 -4.30 -5.60
CA ASN A 54 -5.82 -5.15 -5.47
C ASN A 54 -5.26 -5.56 -6.83
N ALA A 55 -6.11 -5.86 -7.83
CA ALA A 55 -5.63 -6.15 -9.18
C ALA A 55 -4.85 -4.97 -9.79
N GLN A 56 -5.29 -3.73 -9.54
CA GLN A 56 -4.61 -2.53 -10.03
C GLN A 56 -3.23 -2.34 -9.39
N ILE A 57 -3.13 -2.41 -8.05
CA ILE A 57 -1.83 -2.26 -7.38
C ILE A 57 -0.92 -3.48 -7.59
N ASN A 58 -1.46 -4.68 -7.81
CA ASN A 58 -0.67 -5.84 -8.22
C ASN A 58 -0.08 -5.63 -9.62
N ALA A 59 -0.81 -5.00 -10.55
CA ALA A 59 -0.24 -4.64 -11.84
C ALA A 59 0.97 -3.70 -11.67
N TYR A 60 0.92 -2.73 -10.75
CA TYR A 60 2.06 -1.88 -10.42
C TYR A 60 3.24 -2.68 -9.84
N LEU A 61 2.96 -3.63 -8.93
CA LEU A 61 3.98 -4.54 -8.38
C LEU A 61 4.67 -5.36 -9.48
N GLU A 62 3.91 -5.92 -10.41
CA GLU A 62 4.46 -6.71 -11.51
C GLU A 62 5.37 -5.89 -12.43
N VAL A 63 5.01 -4.64 -12.75
CA VAL A 63 5.88 -3.76 -13.55
C VAL A 63 7.16 -3.41 -12.76
N CYS A 64 7.10 -3.25 -11.43
CA CYS A 64 8.30 -3.09 -10.61
C CYS A 64 9.21 -4.33 -10.67
N HIS A 65 8.64 -5.54 -10.69
CA HIS A 65 9.39 -6.78 -10.89
C HIS A 65 10.10 -6.83 -12.25
N GLU A 66 9.50 -6.27 -13.30
CA GLU A 66 10.08 -6.24 -14.64
C GLU A 66 11.37 -5.40 -14.73
N CYS A 67 11.61 -4.49 -13.78
CA CYS A 67 12.88 -3.75 -13.69
C CYS A 67 14.08 -4.61 -13.26
N PHE A 68 13.85 -5.84 -12.78
CA PHE A 68 14.89 -6.72 -12.24
C PHE A 68 14.94 -8.06 -12.97
N HIS A 69 16.14 -8.64 -13.02
CA HIS A 69 16.31 -9.97 -13.59
C HIS A 69 15.48 -10.99 -12.78
N PRO A 70 14.87 -12.03 -13.40
CA PRO A 70 14.01 -12.97 -12.69
C PRO A 70 14.63 -13.63 -11.44
N GLN A 71 15.96 -13.78 -11.39
CA GLN A 71 16.68 -14.33 -10.25
C GLN A 71 16.86 -13.36 -9.07
N GLU A 72 16.67 -12.05 -9.30
CA GLU A 72 16.78 -10.99 -8.30
C GLU A 72 15.41 -10.61 -7.73
N ARG A 73 14.32 -11.09 -8.33
CA ARG A 73 12.95 -10.80 -7.89
C ARG A 73 12.66 -11.48 -6.57
N ARG A 74 12.24 -10.70 -5.58
CA ARG A 74 11.79 -11.23 -4.28
C ARG A 74 10.34 -11.69 -4.35
N HIS A 75 9.97 -12.60 -3.48
CA HIS A 75 8.58 -13.03 -3.33
C HIS A 75 7.83 -11.99 -2.50
N ILE A 76 7.07 -11.13 -3.19
CA ILE A 76 6.35 -9.98 -2.61
C ILE A 76 4.86 -10.16 -2.88
N GLN A 77 4.03 -9.80 -1.89
CA GLN A 77 2.58 -9.65 -2.04
C GLN A 77 2.16 -8.23 -1.68
N ILE A 78 1.07 -7.74 -2.27
CA ILE A 78 0.58 -6.38 -2.05
C ILE A 78 -0.93 -6.34 -1.82
N PHE A 79 -1.35 -5.50 -0.87
CA PHE A 79 -2.76 -5.31 -0.51
C PHE A 79 -3.10 -3.83 -0.29
N ALA A 80 -4.27 -3.43 -0.78
CA ALA A 80 -4.88 -2.16 -0.44
C ALA A 80 -5.52 -2.26 0.95
N VAL A 81 -5.31 -1.29 1.82
CA VAL A 81 -5.89 -1.30 3.18
C VAL A 81 -6.05 0.11 3.73
N PRO A 82 -7.15 0.43 4.45
CA PRO A 82 -7.23 1.66 5.21
C PRO A 82 -6.20 1.62 6.35
N ILE A 83 -5.24 2.55 6.33
CA ILE A 83 -4.25 2.70 7.40
C ILE A 83 -4.73 3.77 8.37
N ALA A 84 -4.68 3.47 9.67
CA ALA A 84 -5.08 4.36 10.74
C ALA A 84 -4.41 5.74 10.62
N GLN A 85 -5.21 6.81 10.70
CA GLN A 85 -4.75 8.20 10.51
C GLN A 85 -3.64 8.63 11.45
N SER A 86 -3.57 8.05 12.64
CA SER A 86 -2.52 8.28 13.63
C SER A 86 -1.10 7.97 13.14
N PHE A 87 -0.95 7.08 12.15
CA PHE A 87 0.37 6.72 11.61
C PHE A 87 0.87 7.68 10.53
N GLY A 88 -0.03 8.36 9.81
CA GLY A 88 0.35 9.37 8.82
C GLY A 88 1.19 8.85 7.65
N ILE A 89 0.98 7.60 7.23
CA ILE A 89 1.72 6.95 6.13
C ILE A 89 0.77 6.52 5.01
N ASP A 90 1.26 6.59 3.76
CA ASP A 90 0.50 6.23 2.55
C ASP A 90 0.64 4.74 2.20
N GLY A 91 1.67 4.09 2.73
CA GLY A 91 1.94 2.67 2.59
C GLY A 91 2.99 2.21 3.59
N LEU A 92 3.21 0.90 3.64
CA LEU A 92 4.31 0.29 4.38
C LEU A 92 4.72 -1.05 3.75
N CYS A 93 5.99 -1.37 3.92
CA CYS A 93 6.55 -2.68 3.63
C CYS A 93 6.84 -3.44 4.93
N ASN A 94 6.18 -4.58 5.12
CA ASN A 94 6.50 -5.54 6.17
C ASN A 94 7.43 -6.64 5.62
N ILE A 95 8.74 -6.41 5.76
CA ILE A 95 9.79 -7.38 5.36
C ILE A 95 9.86 -8.61 6.28
N LEU A 96 9.13 -8.62 7.39
CA LEU A 96 9.12 -9.73 8.36
C LEU A 96 8.14 -10.85 7.99
N THR A 97 7.25 -10.62 7.02
CA THR A 97 6.33 -11.66 6.51
C THR A 97 6.98 -12.47 5.39
N ASN A 98 6.46 -13.67 5.14
CA ASN A 98 6.83 -14.49 3.99
C ASN A 98 5.56 -14.97 3.23
N PRO A 99 5.30 -14.46 2.01
CA PRO A 99 6.06 -13.44 1.28
C PRO A 99 6.15 -12.08 1.99
N THR A 100 7.13 -11.26 1.62
CA THR A 100 7.21 -9.86 2.07
C THR A 100 5.93 -9.14 1.66
N THR A 101 5.32 -8.39 2.58
CA THR A 101 4.02 -7.76 2.33
C THR A 101 4.17 -6.26 2.16
N ILE A 102 3.57 -5.70 1.11
CA ILE A 102 3.34 -4.27 0.97
C ILE A 102 1.86 -3.99 1.25
N LEU A 103 1.59 -3.01 2.10
CA LEU A 103 0.25 -2.50 2.37
C LEU A 103 0.16 -1.05 1.89
N VAL A 104 -0.86 -0.70 1.12
CA VAL A 104 -1.04 0.65 0.56
C VAL A 104 -2.40 1.22 0.96
N ASP A 105 -2.40 2.42 1.55
CA ASP A 105 -3.61 3.19 1.79
C ASP A 105 -3.99 4.00 0.56
N VAL A 106 -4.65 3.31 -0.37
CA VAL A 106 -5.18 3.88 -1.62
C VAL A 106 -6.24 4.97 -1.39
N GLY A 107 -6.79 5.10 -0.18
CA GLY A 107 -7.72 6.17 0.17
C GLY A 107 -7.00 7.47 0.56
N ARG A 108 -5.76 7.38 1.06
CA ARG A 108 -4.98 8.54 1.56
C ARG A 108 -4.34 9.37 0.46
N VAL A 109 -4.09 8.76 -0.69
CA VAL A 109 -3.47 9.41 -1.85
C VAL A 109 -4.36 9.27 -3.08
N ALA A 110 -4.27 10.24 -3.98
CA ALA A 110 -5.07 10.22 -5.20
C ALA A 110 -4.68 9.05 -6.13
N PRO A 111 -5.60 8.51 -6.96
CA PRO A 111 -5.33 7.33 -7.79
C PRO A 111 -4.12 7.44 -8.72
N GLN A 112 -3.80 8.63 -9.22
CA GLN A 112 -2.62 8.85 -10.05
C GLN A 112 -1.29 8.74 -9.29
N ASP A 113 -1.32 8.87 -7.96
CA ASP A 113 -0.13 8.84 -7.10
C ASP A 113 0.15 7.44 -6.54
N TRP A 114 -0.81 6.50 -6.64
CA TRP A 114 -0.68 5.11 -6.14
C TRP A 114 0.58 4.42 -6.66
N PHE A 115 0.91 4.63 -7.94
CA PHE A 115 2.04 3.97 -8.56
C PHE A 115 3.37 4.35 -7.89
N GLY A 116 3.56 5.64 -7.56
CA GLY A 116 4.75 6.09 -6.87
C GLY A 116 4.87 5.47 -5.47
N VAL A 117 3.75 5.34 -4.74
CA VAL A 117 3.74 4.69 -3.42
C VAL A 117 4.15 3.22 -3.54
N VAL A 118 3.61 2.49 -4.53
CA VAL A 118 4.01 1.10 -4.79
C VAL A 118 5.49 1.00 -5.11
N VAL A 119 6.04 1.91 -5.92
CA VAL A 119 7.47 1.94 -6.26
C VAL A 119 8.35 2.18 -5.03
N HIS A 120 7.94 3.08 -4.13
CA HIS A 120 8.65 3.33 -2.87
C HIS A 120 8.68 2.07 -1.99
N GLU A 121 7.52 1.48 -1.73
CA GLU A 121 7.44 0.30 -0.86
C GLU A 121 8.08 -0.94 -1.49
N TYR A 122 8.07 -1.04 -2.83
CA TYR A 122 8.79 -2.07 -3.55
C TYR A 122 10.29 -1.94 -3.36
N ALA A 123 10.85 -0.72 -3.32
CA ALA A 123 12.28 -0.54 -3.08
C ALA A 123 12.68 -1.08 -1.69
N HIS A 124 11.85 -0.86 -0.65
CA HIS A 124 12.03 -1.49 0.66
C HIS A 124 11.96 -3.02 0.57
N ALA A 125 10.94 -3.55 -0.11
CA ALA A 125 10.77 -4.99 -0.25
C ALA A 125 11.93 -5.65 -0.99
N HIS A 126 12.43 -5.04 -2.06
CA HIS A 126 13.55 -5.52 -2.85
C HIS A 126 14.88 -5.43 -2.10
N LEU A 127 15.10 -4.38 -1.31
CA LEU A 127 16.26 -4.24 -0.45
C LEU A 127 16.22 -5.22 0.73
N GLY A 128 15.03 -5.46 1.29
CA GLY A 128 14.85 -6.20 2.53
C GLY A 128 15.30 -5.40 3.77
N ASP A 129 15.13 -4.09 3.74
CA ASP A 129 15.48 -3.16 4.82
C ASP A 129 14.44 -2.03 4.91
N PHE A 130 14.20 -1.53 6.12
CA PHE A 130 13.31 -0.40 6.40
C PHE A 130 13.98 0.97 6.21
N GLY A 131 15.31 1.02 6.11
CA GLY A 131 16.07 2.26 6.06
C GLY A 131 16.14 2.90 4.67
N HIS A 132 16.17 4.23 4.63
CA HIS A 132 16.34 5.05 3.43
C HIS A 132 17.83 5.36 3.15
N ASN A 133 18.69 4.34 3.20
CA ASN A 133 20.13 4.49 2.97
C ASN A 133 20.49 4.60 1.47
N GLU A 134 21.78 4.68 1.15
CA GLU A 134 22.28 4.75 -0.24
C GLU A 134 21.81 3.59 -1.13
N GLN A 135 21.69 2.37 -0.57
CA GLN A 135 21.21 1.21 -1.33
C GLN A 135 19.73 1.36 -1.69
N PHE A 136 18.91 1.84 -0.75
CA PHE A 136 17.52 2.19 -1.02
C PHE A 136 17.43 3.27 -2.11
N ALA A 137 18.22 4.34 -2.00
CA ALA A 137 18.26 5.43 -2.98
C ALA A 137 18.60 4.93 -4.40
N SER A 138 19.58 4.02 -4.49
CA SER A 138 20.00 3.39 -5.74
C SER A 138 18.90 2.52 -6.36
N ILE A 139 18.28 1.65 -5.57
CA ILE A 139 17.16 0.80 -6.01
C ILE A 139 15.97 1.66 -6.47
N LEU A 140 15.62 2.68 -5.67
CA LEU A 140 14.52 3.57 -5.98
C LEU A 140 14.79 4.37 -7.27
N SER A 141 16.01 4.85 -7.46
CA SER A 141 16.41 5.57 -8.68
C SER A 141 16.36 4.65 -9.91
N HIS A 142 16.85 3.40 -9.78
CA HIS A 142 16.77 2.39 -10.84
C HIS A 142 15.33 2.11 -11.26
N LEU A 143 14.44 1.90 -10.28
CA LEU A 143 13.01 1.74 -10.52
C LEU A 143 12.44 2.97 -11.24
N CYS A 144 12.69 4.18 -10.73
CA CYS A 144 12.14 5.39 -11.33
C CYS A 144 12.56 5.54 -12.80
N LEU A 145 13.84 5.34 -13.11
CA LEU A 145 14.36 5.40 -14.47
C LEU A 145 13.74 4.33 -15.37
N GLY A 146 13.62 3.09 -14.89
CA GLY A 146 13.03 1.98 -15.64
C GLY A 146 11.52 2.16 -15.90
N LEU A 147 10.82 2.84 -14.99
CA LEU A 147 9.37 3.02 -15.00
C LEU A 147 8.93 4.38 -15.58
N GLY A 148 9.89 5.24 -15.96
CA GLY A 148 9.62 6.58 -16.49
C GLY A 148 9.11 7.59 -15.45
N LEU A 149 9.41 7.36 -14.17
CA LEU A 149 9.16 8.30 -13.08
C LEU A 149 10.38 9.21 -12.85
N GLU A 150 10.15 10.38 -12.26
CA GLU A 150 11.23 11.27 -11.84
C GLU A 150 11.93 10.68 -10.59
N PRO A 151 13.24 10.37 -10.66
CA PRO A 151 13.97 9.88 -9.50
C PRO A 151 14.02 10.93 -8.38
N PRO A 152 14.05 10.52 -7.11
CA PRO A 152 14.28 11.46 -6.02
C PRO A 152 15.65 12.14 -6.16
N TYR A 153 15.70 13.44 -5.89
CA TYR A 153 16.98 14.09 -5.63
C TYR A 153 17.54 13.59 -4.29
N TRP A 154 18.77 13.07 -4.30
CA TRP A 154 19.42 12.55 -3.10
C TRP A 154 20.93 12.80 -3.10
N GLU A 155 21.43 13.12 -1.90
CA GLU A 155 22.84 13.17 -1.54
C GLU A 155 23.02 12.52 -0.17
N VAL A 156 24.24 12.11 0.17
CA VAL A 156 24.57 11.56 1.50
C VAL A 156 24.15 12.56 2.60
N GLY A 157 23.37 12.09 3.57
CA GLY A 157 22.79 12.93 4.64
C GLY A 157 21.38 13.46 4.35
N MET A 158 20.79 13.14 3.18
CA MET A 158 19.41 13.50 2.81
C MET A 158 18.44 12.32 2.95
N GLU A 159 18.71 11.33 3.79
CA GLU A 159 17.85 10.14 3.93
C GLU A 159 16.39 10.49 4.29
N SER A 160 16.19 11.60 5.00
CA SER A 160 14.85 12.11 5.32
C SER A 160 14.03 12.56 4.11
N THR A 161 14.66 12.98 3.00
CA THR A 161 13.93 13.41 1.79
C THR A 161 13.36 12.20 1.05
N LEU A 162 14.08 11.08 1.07
CA LEU A 162 13.63 9.81 0.48
C LEU A 162 12.36 9.31 1.16
N ARG A 163 12.25 9.46 2.49
CA ARG A 163 11.05 9.10 3.25
C ARG A 163 9.79 9.84 2.77
N SER A 164 9.94 11.04 2.22
CA SER A 164 8.83 11.86 1.72
C SER A 164 8.61 11.72 0.21
N TRP A 165 9.41 10.92 -0.49
CA TRP A 165 9.18 10.59 -1.88
C TRP A 165 8.24 9.37 -1.98
N PRO A 166 7.31 9.32 -2.94
CA PRO A 166 6.94 10.38 -3.86
C PRO A 166 6.16 11.49 -3.14
N TYR A 167 6.21 12.71 -3.70
CA TYR A 167 5.41 13.83 -3.20
C TYR A 167 3.95 13.68 -3.65
N CYS A 168 3.19 12.83 -2.96
CA CYS A 168 1.78 12.59 -3.21
C CYS A 168 0.91 13.75 -2.73
N LYS A 169 -0.24 13.95 -3.38
CA LYS A 169 -1.30 14.80 -2.82
C LYS A 169 -2.14 13.96 -1.87
N SER A 170 -2.06 14.28 -0.58
CA SER A 170 -2.97 13.70 0.42
C SER A 170 -4.41 14.07 0.12
N THR A 171 -5.32 13.11 0.28
CA THR A 171 -6.76 13.33 0.25
C THR A 171 -7.21 14.03 1.54
N ILE A 172 -8.35 14.72 1.48
CA ILE A 172 -8.89 15.48 2.64
C ILE A 172 -9.40 14.52 3.71
N ASP A 173 -10.11 13.47 3.30
CA ASP A 173 -10.59 12.41 4.17
C ASP A 173 -10.31 11.06 3.51
N PRO A 174 -9.26 10.33 3.96
CA PRO A 174 -8.92 9.02 3.42
C PRO A 174 -10.05 7.99 3.51
N LEU A 175 -10.97 8.13 4.46
CA LEU A 175 -12.05 7.15 4.66
C LEU A 175 -13.14 7.25 3.60
N GLU A 176 -13.31 8.39 2.93
CA GLU A 176 -14.33 8.60 1.88
C GLU A 176 -14.20 7.55 0.77
N PHE A 177 -12.97 7.29 0.31
CA PHE A 177 -12.70 6.24 -0.66
C PHE A 177 -13.18 4.86 -0.17
N TRP A 178 -12.88 4.54 1.09
CA TRP A 178 -13.19 3.25 1.70
C TRP A 178 -14.68 3.06 1.99
N ILE A 179 -15.49 4.11 1.97
CA ILE A 179 -16.97 4.03 2.03
C ILE A 179 -17.63 4.21 0.66
N GLY A 180 -16.86 4.43 -0.41
CA GLY A 180 -17.30 4.46 -1.80
C GLY A 180 -17.58 5.84 -2.39
N HIS A 181 -16.89 6.88 -1.90
CA HIS A 181 -16.96 8.25 -2.39
C HIS A 181 -15.69 8.69 -3.13
#